data_AF-A0A9Q0Z662-F1
#
_entry.id   AF-A0A9Q0Z662-F1
#
_cell.length_a   1.000
_cell.length_b   1.000
_cell.length_c   1.000
_cell.angle_alpha   90.00
_cell.angle_beta   90.00
_cell.angle_gamma   90.00
#
_symmetry.space_group_name_H-M   'P 1'
#
loop_
_entity.id
_entity.type
_entity.pdbx_description
1 polymer ?
#
loop_
_entity_poly.entity_id
_entity_poly.type
_entity_poly.pdbx_seq_one_letter_code
_entity_poly.pdbx_strand_id
1 'polypeptide(L)'
;MTGATILHLITMAVLISAAASQAPPTKYINHTVGDSAGWFFNSTTNTTATNYSSWAGSQTFSLGDYLIFKTSSNQTVIQTYNLTTFRNCSIDDSSSNDTFVYNGGNTVFDQALTIIVPLTIQGPNYFFSDASDGIQCQHGLAFEINVNRGLGLPPSLNQPPPPTYREPPGPDSASPPVTIPAGEEGTGNSGFKKGASVQVIACVCLFALLAVIGGDRGGIF
;
A
#
# COMPACT_ATOMS: atom_id res chain seq x y z
N MET A 1 -54.25 13.32 31.28
CA MET A 1 -53.20 12.87 30.33
C MET A 1 -52.95 11.40 30.64
N THR A 2 -53.25 10.51 29.69
CA THR A 2 -53.17 9.05 29.90
C THR A 2 -51.73 8.57 29.74
N GLY A 3 -51.33 7.50 30.44
CA GLY A 3 -49.93 7.02 30.42
C GLY A 3 -49.36 6.74 29.02
N ALA A 4 -50.22 6.48 28.04
CA ALA A 4 -49.85 6.30 26.63
C ALA A 4 -49.29 7.58 25.98
N THR A 5 -49.75 8.78 26.35
CA THR A 5 -49.23 10.05 25.80
C THR A 5 -47.86 10.42 26.35
N ILE A 6 -47.55 9.99 27.58
CA ILE A 6 -46.24 10.21 28.22
C ILE A 6 -45.19 9.28 27.60
N LEU A 7 -45.55 8.03 27.29
CA LEU A 7 -44.65 7.06 26.66
C LEU A 7 -44.24 7.47 25.23
N HIS A 8 -45.17 8.00 24.43
CA HIS A 8 -44.86 8.49 23.07
C HIS A 8 -43.94 9.73 23.05
N LEU A 9 -44.07 10.61 24.04
CA LEU A 9 -43.20 11.78 24.20
C LEU A 9 -41.78 11.38 24.62
N ILE A 10 -41.63 10.33 25.45
CA ILE A 10 -40.33 9.78 25.83
C ILE A 10 -39.66 9.10 24.62
N THR A 11 -40.40 8.34 23.80
CA THR A 11 -39.83 7.70 22.60
C THR A 11 -39.39 8.69 21.53
N MET A 12 -40.11 9.81 21.35
CA MET A 12 -39.70 10.87 20.42
C MET A 12 -38.51 11.69 20.96
N ALA A 13 -38.39 11.87 22.28
CA ALA A 13 -37.26 12.55 22.89
C ALA A 13 -35.94 11.75 22.82
N VAL A 14 -36.02 10.41 22.84
CA VAL A 14 -34.83 9.53 22.75
C VAL A 14 -34.28 9.45 21.32
N LEU A 15 -35.10 9.67 20.28
CA LEU A 15 -34.68 9.63 18.87
C LEU A 15 -33.89 10.88 18.41
N ILE A 16 -33.73 11.91 19.25
CA ILE A 16 -32.99 13.14 18.91
C ILE A 16 -31.53 13.10 19.41
N SER A 17 -31.12 12.02 20.08
CA SER A 17 -29.78 11.94 20.67
C SER A 17 -28.74 11.43 19.66
N ALA A 18 -27.73 12.27 19.40
CA ALA A 18 -26.43 11.97 18.79
C ALA A 18 -26.27 12.12 17.27
N ALA A 19 -26.70 13.25 16.71
CA ALA A 19 -25.83 13.90 15.72
C ALA A 19 -24.69 14.58 16.49
N ALA A 20 -23.65 13.83 16.84
CA ALA A 20 -22.41 14.45 17.31
C ALA A 20 -21.89 15.34 16.18
N SER A 21 -22.11 16.65 16.30
CA SER A 21 -21.50 17.65 15.44
C SER A 21 -20.00 17.63 15.72
N GLN A 22 -19.29 16.70 15.07
CA GLN A 22 -17.84 16.70 15.06
C GLN A 22 -17.44 18.01 14.38
N ALA A 23 -16.82 18.90 15.14
CA ALA A 23 -16.25 20.11 14.57
C ALA A 23 -15.37 19.72 13.37
N PRO A 24 -15.39 20.48 12.26
CA PRO A 24 -14.55 20.18 11.11
C PRO A 24 -13.10 19.97 11.58
N PRO A 25 -12.42 18.90 11.14
CA PRO A 25 -11.03 18.67 11.54
C PRO A 25 -10.19 19.89 11.17
N THR A 26 -9.39 20.39 12.10
CA THR A 26 -8.60 21.62 11.92
C THR A 26 -7.12 21.35 11.62
N LYS A 27 -6.69 20.08 11.71
CA LYS A 27 -5.33 19.64 11.41
C LYS A 27 -5.30 18.18 10.99
N TYR A 28 -4.22 17.79 10.32
CA TYR A 28 -3.84 16.39 10.09
C TYR A 28 -3.29 15.75 11.36
N ILE A 29 -3.51 14.45 11.52
CA ILE A 29 -3.18 13.69 12.72
C ILE A 29 -2.20 12.57 12.38
N ASN A 30 -1.23 12.37 13.28
CA ASN A 30 -0.34 11.23 13.26
C ASN A 30 -0.86 10.18 14.24
N HIS A 31 -1.28 9.03 13.73
CA HIS A 31 -1.80 7.92 14.51
C HIS A 31 -0.68 6.89 14.72
N THR A 32 -0.26 6.67 15.97
CA THR A 32 0.73 5.62 16.26
C THR A 32 0.02 4.29 16.38
N VAL A 33 0.32 3.36 15.49
CA VAL A 33 -0.35 2.05 15.41
C VAL A 33 -0.05 1.24 16.68
N GLY A 34 -1.11 0.87 17.40
CA GLY A 34 -1.01 0.16 18.67
C GLY A 34 -0.43 0.99 19.82
N ASP A 35 -0.39 2.31 19.68
CA ASP A 35 0.09 3.26 20.70
C ASP A 35 1.50 2.92 21.24
N SER A 36 1.63 2.67 22.55
CA SER A 36 2.90 2.27 23.16
C SER A 36 3.28 0.82 22.88
N ALA A 37 2.32 -0.03 22.49
CA ALA A 37 2.58 -1.43 22.18
C ALA A 37 3.25 -1.60 20.80
N GLY A 38 2.99 -0.69 19.86
CA GLY A 38 3.56 -0.72 18.51
C GLY A 38 2.96 -1.80 17.61
N TRP A 39 3.60 -2.05 16.47
CA TRP A 39 3.24 -3.06 15.47
C TRP A 39 4.13 -4.30 15.62
N PHE A 40 3.72 -5.25 16.46
CA PHE A 40 4.53 -6.41 16.80
C PHE A 40 3.70 -7.67 16.97
N PHE A 41 4.31 -8.79 16.60
CA PHE A 41 3.79 -10.13 16.77
C PHE A 41 4.78 -10.98 17.58
N ASN A 42 4.27 -11.69 18.57
CA ASN A 42 5.04 -12.66 19.34
C ASN A 42 4.85 -14.05 18.74
N SER A 43 5.87 -14.55 18.06
CA SER A 43 5.87 -15.87 17.42
C SER A 43 5.91 -17.04 18.39
N THR A 44 6.28 -16.81 19.66
CA THR A 44 6.27 -17.87 20.69
C THR A 44 4.86 -18.12 21.22
N THR A 45 4.06 -17.05 21.38
CA THR A 45 2.69 -17.13 21.89
C THR A 45 1.63 -17.08 20.81
N ASN A 46 2.00 -16.79 19.55
CA ASN A 46 1.10 -16.54 18.43
C ASN A 46 0.06 -15.44 18.72
N THR A 47 0.53 -14.34 19.32
CA THR A 47 -0.32 -13.20 19.70
C THR A 47 0.30 -11.89 19.27
N THR A 48 -0.56 -10.93 18.93
CA THR A 48 -0.16 -9.54 18.71
C THR A 48 0.14 -8.81 20.01
N ALA A 49 0.90 -7.71 19.92
CA ALA A 49 1.18 -6.85 21.07
C ALA A 49 -0.07 -6.13 21.63
N THR A 50 -1.08 -5.92 20.79
CA THR A 50 -2.39 -5.37 21.17
C THR A 50 -3.47 -5.80 20.18
N ASN A 51 -4.74 -5.50 20.48
CA ASN A 51 -5.83 -5.68 19.54
C ASN A 51 -5.89 -4.49 18.58
N TYR A 52 -5.36 -4.65 17.37
CA TYR A 52 -5.30 -3.57 16.38
C TYR A 52 -6.67 -3.15 15.85
N SER A 53 -7.66 -4.05 15.80
CA SER A 53 -9.03 -3.69 15.43
C SER A 53 -9.67 -2.80 16.50
N SER A 54 -9.47 -3.08 17.78
CA SER A 54 -9.93 -2.22 18.88
C SER A 54 -9.23 -0.87 18.89
N TRP A 55 -7.91 -0.85 18.65
CA TRP A 55 -7.15 0.38 18.48
C TRP A 55 -7.70 1.23 17.32
N ALA A 56 -7.88 0.64 16.14
CA ALA A 56 -8.42 1.31 14.97
C ALA A 56 -9.84 1.86 15.21
N GLY A 57 -10.70 1.08 15.86
CA GLY A 57 -12.08 1.48 16.18
C GLY A 57 -12.19 2.61 17.21
N SER A 58 -11.12 2.91 17.94
CA SER A 58 -11.05 4.04 18.89
C SER A 58 -10.63 5.37 18.24
N GLN A 59 -10.28 5.36 16.95
CA GLN A 59 -9.70 6.50 16.24
C GLN A 59 -10.61 6.98 15.11
N THR A 60 -10.34 8.18 14.60
CA THR A 60 -10.94 8.69 13.37
C THR A 60 -9.84 9.05 12.39
N PHE A 61 -9.91 8.47 11.20
CA PHE A 61 -8.91 8.65 10.16
C PHE A 61 -9.46 9.56 9.06
N SER A 62 -8.62 10.47 8.57
CA SER A 62 -8.95 11.36 7.45
C SER A 62 -7.84 11.40 6.41
N LEU A 63 -8.18 11.81 5.19
CA LEU A 63 -7.18 12.10 4.15
C LEU A 63 -6.09 13.04 4.69
N GLY A 64 -4.84 12.71 4.39
CA GLY A 64 -3.68 13.48 4.81
C GLY A 64 -3.16 13.17 6.22
N ASP A 65 -3.88 12.36 7.00
CA ASP A 65 -3.34 11.78 8.23
C ASP A 65 -2.22 10.78 7.90
N TYR A 66 -1.42 10.45 8.91
CA TYR A 66 -0.36 9.45 8.82
C TYR A 66 -0.58 8.33 9.83
N LEU A 67 -0.28 7.11 9.42
CA LEU A 67 -0.06 5.99 10.33
C LEU A 67 1.43 5.83 10.59
N ILE A 68 1.81 5.77 11.86
CA ILE A 68 3.19 5.56 12.29
C ILE A 68 3.28 4.16 12.89
N PHE A 69 3.98 3.27 12.18
CA PHE A 69 4.27 1.92 12.61
C PHE A 69 5.65 1.88 13.27
N LYS A 70 5.67 1.68 14.59
CA LYS A 70 6.89 1.32 15.32
C LYS A 70 6.97 -0.20 15.32
N THR A 71 7.95 -0.76 14.60
CA THR A 71 8.02 -2.20 14.28
C THR A 71 9.46 -2.69 14.26
N SER A 72 9.67 -3.95 13.90
CA SER A 72 10.96 -4.48 13.48
C SER A 72 10.92 -5.04 12.06
N SER A 73 12.07 -5.46 11.52
CA SER A 73 12.18 -6.16 10.24
C SER A 73 11.53 -7.56 10.22
N ASN A 74 11.05 -8.06 11.36
CA ASN A 74 10.36 -9.35 11.44
C ASN A 74 8.88 -9.29 11.02
N GLN A 75 8.34 -8.09 10.91
CA GLN A 75 6.97 -7.83 10.47
C GLN A 75 6.99 -6.98 9.22
N THR A 76 6.08 -7.26 8.30
CA THR A 76 5.80 -6.40 7.15
C THR A 76 4.69 -5.40 7.48
N VAL A 77 4.68 -4.29 6.75
CA VAL A 77 3.59 -3.32 6.76
C VAL A 77 3.06 -3.22 5.34
N ILE A 78 1.92 -3.86 5.11
CA ILE A 78 1.25 -3.88 3.81
C ILE A 78 -0.02 -3.07 3.93
N GLN A 79 -0.23 -2.17 2.98
CA GLN A 79 -1.52 -1.52 2.76
C GLN A 79 -2.15 -2.11 1.51
N THR A 80 -3.42 -2.46 1.58
CA THR A 80 -4.21 -2.77 0.38
C THR A 80 -5.56 -2.08 0.44
N TYR A 81 -6.12 -1.77 -0.73
CA TYR A 81 -7.51 -1.34 -0.88
C TYR A 81 -8.44 -2.48 -1.26
N ASN A 82 -7.89 -3.69 -1.41
CA ASN A 82 -8.61 -4.89 -1.83
C ASN A 82 -8.91 -5.78 -0.63
N LEU A 83 -10.20 -5.95 -0.31
CA LEU A 83 -10.63 -6.77 0.81
C LEU A 83 -10.23 -8.24 0.66
N THR A 84 -10.20 -8.78 -0.56
CA THR A 84 -9.82 -10.19 -0.80
C THR A 84 -8.35 -10.41 -0.48
N THR A 85 -7.46 -9.52 -0.94
CA THR A 85 -6.03 -9.54 -0.61
C THR A 85 -5.81 -9.53 0.91
N PHE A 86 -6.50 -8.63 1.60
CA PHE A 86 -6.45 -8.54 3.06
C PHE A 86 -6.92 -9.84 3.75
N ARG A 87 -8.07 -10.38 3.35
CA ARG A 87 -8.63 -11.60 3.98
C ARG A 87 -7.80 -12.85 3.72
N ASN A 88 -7.10 -12.90 2.59
CA ASN A 88 -6.20 -13.99 2.26
C ASN A 88 -4.87 -13.91 3.02
N CYS A 89 -4.55 -12.76 3.64
CA CYS A 89 -3.27 -12.52 4.30
C CYS A 89 -2.06 -12.77 3.39
N SER A 90 -2.21 -12.57 2.08
CA SER A 90 -1.17 -12.77 1.07
C SER A 90 -1.29 -11.71 -0.02
N ILE A 91 -0.15 -11.33 -0.59
CA ILE A 91 -0.03 -10.39 -1.71
C ILE A 91 0.29 -11.08 -3.05
N ASP A 92 0.34 -12.41 -3.09
CA ASP A 92 0.78 -13.18 -4.27
C ASP A 92 -0.06 -12.88 -5.52
N ASP A 93 -1.37 -12.69 -5.34
CA ASP A 93 -2.32 -12.36 -6.40
C ASP A 93 -2.73 -10.87 -6.40
N SER A 94 -1.97 -10.02 -5.71
CA SER A 94 -2.29 -8.60 -5.57
C SER A 94 -1.82 -7.75 -6.75
N SER A 95 -2.45 -6.59 -6.93
CA SER A 95 -2.03 -5.62 -7.93
C SER A 95 -1.13 -4.55 -7.31
N SER A 96 -0.08 -4.15 -8.01
CA SER A 96 0.76 -3.00 -7.61
C SER A 96 0.00 -1.68 -7.53
N ASN A 97 -1.21 -1.62 -8.09
CA ASN A 97 -2.05 -0.42 -8.14
C ASN A 97 -2.85 -0.23 -6.85
N ASP A 98 -3.17 -1.34 -6.16
CA ASP A 98 -4.03 -1.35 -4.99
C ASP A 98 -3.34 -1.85 -3.72
N THR A 99 -2.13 -2.40 -3.84
CA THR A 99 -1.39 -3.02 -2.74
C THR A 99 0.05 -2.51 -2.70
N PHE A 100 0.46 -2.06 -1.52
CA PHE A 100 1.73 -1.37 -1.28
C PHE A 100 2.46 -2.05 -0.11
N VAL A 101 3.71 -2.42 -0.34
CA VAL A 101 4.60 -2.96 0.69
C VAL A 101 5.52 -1.85 1.16
N TYR A 102 5.40 -1.49 2.43
CA TYR A 102 6.29 -0.50 3.04
C TYR A 102 7.49 -1.21 3.67
N ASN A 103 8.69 -0.67 3.42
CA ASN A 103 9.96 -1.22 3.91
C ASN A 103 10.37 -2.60 3.35
N GLY A 104 9.93 -2.94 2.13
CA GLY A 104 10.43 -4.11 1.42
C GLY A 104 11.96 -4.04 1.20
N GLY A 105 12.67 -5.14 1.47
CA GLY A 105 14.09 -5.30 1.16
C GLY A 105 15.08 -5.17 2.33
N ASN A 106 14.62 -5.02 3.57
CA ASN A 106 15.51 -5.11 4.72
C ASN A 106 15.86 -6.56 5.04
N THR A 107 17.15 -6.92 4.93
CA THR A 107 17.64 -8.28 5.16
C THR A 107 18.19 -8.50 6.58
N VAL A 108 18.28 -7.44 7.39
CA VAL A 108 18.79 -7.52 8.76
C VAL A 108 17.66 -7.93 9.69
N PHE A 109 17.78 -9.06 10.34
CA PHE A 109 16.81 -9.56 11.32
C PHE A 109 16.77 -8.70 12.60
N ASP A 110 15.61 -8.60 13.25
CA ASP A 110 15.39 -7.85 14.51
C ASP A 110 15.75 -6.34 14.45
N GLN A 111 15.88 -5.75 13.27
CA GLN A 111 16.19 -4.33 13.18
C GLN A 111 14.95 -3.51 13.54
N ALA A 112 15.08 -2.59 14.51
CA ALA A 112 14.02 -1.64 14.83
C ALA A 112 13.77 -0.66 13.67
N LEU A 113 12.50 -0.47 13.32
CA LEU A 113 12.06 0.35 12.19
C LEU A 113 10.92 1.27 12.60
N THR A 114 10.86 2.44 11.96
CA THR A 114 9.70 3.33 12.00
C THR A 114 9.24 3.56 10.57
N ILE A 115 8.04 3.08 10.25
CA ILE A 115 7.43 3.21 8.92
C ILE A 115 6.30 4.22 9.02
N ILE A 116 6.27 5.17 8.10
CA ILE A 116 5.27 6.24 8.07
C ILE A 116 4.45 6.06 6.79
N VAL A 117 3.15 5.85 6.94
CA VAL A 117 2.22 5.61 5.82
C VAL A 117 1.21 6.76 5.73
N PRO A 118 1.18 7.53 4.63
CA PRO A 118 0.16 8.56 4.42
C PRO A 118 -1.18 7.96 4.01
N LEU A 119 -2.28 8.48 4.55
CA LEU A 119 -3.63 8.10 4.16
C LEU A 119 -4.09 8.96 2.97
N THR A 120 -3.94 8.42 1.77
CA THR A 120 -4.16 9.17 0.51
C THR A 120 -5.47 8.85 -0.20
N ILE A 121 -6.11 7.72 0.13
CA ILE A 121 -7.35 7.26 -0.50
C ILE A 121 -8.48 7.18 0.52
N GLN A 122 -9.60 7.80 0.17
CA GLN A 122 -10.82 7.79 0.98
C GLN A 122 -11.50 6.42 0.94
N GLY A 123 -12.14 6.03 2.05
CA GLY A 123 -12.86 4.77 2.18
C GLY A 123 -12.04 3.69 2.88
N PRO A 124 -12.38 2.41 2.66
CA PRO A 124 -11.73 1.31 3.37
C PRO A 124 -10.26 1.18 2.97
N ASN A 125 -9.40 1.11 3.96
CA ASN A 125 -7.97 0.85 3.82
C ASN A 125 -7.64 -0.33 4.75
N TYR A 126 -6.95 -1.34 4.25
CA TYR A 126 -6.62 -2.53 5.00
C TYR A 126 -5.13 -2.63 5.22
N PHE A 127 -4.72 -2.94 6.44
CA PHE A 127 -3.32 -3.04 6.83
C PHE A 127 -3.04 -4.40 7.47
N PHE A 128 -1.98 -5.07 7.04
CA PHE A 128 -1.61 -6.38 7.59
C PHE A 128 -0.13 -6.68 7.39
N SER A 129 0.33 -7.75 8.04
CA SER A 129 1.63 -8.36 7.74
C SER A 129 1.46 -9.71 7.07
N ASP A 130 2.06 -9.88 5.90
CA ASP A 130 2.21 -11.16 5.19
C ASP A 130 3.42 -11.98 5.67
N ALA A 131 4.17 -11.49 6.67
CA ALA A 131 5.33 -12.18 7.20
C ALA A 131 4.93 -13.56 7.78
N SER A 132 5.87 -14.50 7.71
CA SER A 132 5.62 -15.90 8.11
C SER A 132 4.46 -16.52 7.31
N ASP A 133 4.47 -16.33 5.98
CA ASP A 133 3.44 -16.82 5.06
C ASP A 133 2.02 -16.43 5.47
N GLY A 134 1.86 -15.18 5.93
CA GLY A 134 0.58 -14.63 6.37
C GLY A 134 0.12 -15.04 7.78
N ILE A 135 0.85 -15.89 8.51
CA ILE A 135 0.44 -16.34 9.85
C ILE A 135 0.26 -15.18 10.81
N GLN A 136 1.12 -14.15 10.74
CA GLN A 136 1.00 -13.00 11.64
C GLN A 136 -0.33 -12.27 11.43
N CYS A 137 -0.73 -12.06 10.17
CA CYS A 137 -2.04 -11.48 9.81
C CYS A 137 -3.21 -12.36 10.27
N GLN A 138 -3.14 -13.68 10.06
CA GLN A 138 -4.18 -14.62 10.48
C GLN A 138 -4.39 -14.62 12.00
N HIS A 139 -3.34 -14.32 12.76
CA HIS A 139 -3.37 -14.17 14.22
C HIS A 139 -3.58 -12.73 14.69
N GLY A 140 -4.05 -11.84 13.82
CA GLY A 140 -4.54 -10.52 14.17
C GLY A 140 -3.53 -9.38 14.04
N LEU A 141 -2.33 -9.61 13.47
CA LEU A 141 -1.44 -8.53 13.04
C LEU A 141 -1.98 -7.89 11.75
N ALA A 142 -3.19 -7.38 11.86
CA ALA A 142 -4.05 -6.94 10.78
C ALA A 142 -5.13 -6.00 11.35
N PHE A 143 -5.49 -4.97 10.61
CA PHE A 143 -6.63 -4.11 10.92
C PHE A 143 -7.17 -3.41 9.67
N GLU A 144 -8.42 -2.99 9.77
CA GLU A 144 -9.10 -2.17 8.79
C GLU A 144 -9.33 -0.77 9.37
N ILE A 145 -9.24 0.25 8.53
CA ILE A 145 -9.70 1.60 8.84
C ILE A 145 -10.61 2.11 7.73
N ASN A 146 -11.48 3.06 8.07
CA ASN A 146 -12.22 3.83 7.08
C ASN A 146 -11.72 5.28 7.08
N VAL A 147 -11.13 5.70 5.97
CA VAL A 147 -10.55 7.04 5.80
C VAL A 147 -11.63 8.01 5.35
N ASN A 148 -11.89 9.04 6.16
CA ASN A 148 -12.85 10.09 5.85
C ASN A 148 -12.23 11.20 5.01
N ARG A 149 -13.07 12.10 4.48
CA ARG A 149 -12.56 13.24 3.69
C ARG A 149 -11.69 14.17 4.55
N GLY A 150 -12.16 14.47 5.76
CA GLY A 150 -11.58 15.50 6.62
C GLY A 150 -11.28 16.81 5.89
N LEU A 151 -10.07 17.33 6.06
CA LEU A 151 -9.55 18.51 5.34
C LEU A 151 -9.28 18.25 3.85
N GLY A 152 -9.28 16.99 3.40
CA GLY A 152 -8.74 16.58 2.11
C GLY A 152 -7.21 16.47 2.14
N LEU A 153 -6.61 16.07 1.02
CA LEU A 153 -5.15 15.91 0.94
C LEU A 153 -4.43 17.26 1.07
N PRO A 154 -3.36 17.35 1.88
CA PRO A 154 -2.49 18.50 1.86
C PRO A 154 -1.82 18.62 0.48
N PRO A 155 -1.46 19.83 0.03
CA PRO A 155 -0.81 20.03 -1.28
C PRO A 155 0.41 19.15 -1.52
N SER A 156 1.19 18.86 -0.48
CA SER A 156 2.38 18.00 -0.54
C SER A 156 2.09 16.55 -0.92
N LEU A 157 0.89 16.04 -0.64
CA LEU A 157 0.45 14.69 -1.00
C LEU A 157 -0.39 14.66 -2.28
N ASN A 158 -0.68 15.83 -2.87
CA ASN A 158 -1.49 15.97 -4.07
C ASN A 158 -0.67 16.36 -5.30
N GLN A 159 0.67 16.35 -5.21
CA GLN A 159 1.56 16.64 -6.32
C GLN A 159 2.29 15.39 -6.83
N PRO A 160 2.52 15.29 -8.15
CA PRO A 160 3.53 14.38 -8.70
C PRO A 160 4.89 14.62 -8.03
N PRO A 161 5.77 13.60 -7.92
CA PRO A 161 7.09 13.76 -7.33
C PRO A 161 7.82 14.96 -7.94
N PRO A 162 8.52 15.80 -7.13
CA PRO A 162 9.28 16.92 -7.66
C PRO A 162 10.26 16.44 -8.73
N PRO A 163 10.46 17.20 -9.83
CA PRO A 163 11.48 16.86 -10.82
C PRO A 163 12.83 16.75 -10.11
N THR A 164 13.64 15.76 -10.51
CA THR A 164 15.01 15.59 -10.01
C THR A 164 15.75 16.90 -10.08
N TYR A 165 16.32 17.35 -8.95
CA TYR A 165 17.15 18.53 -8.90
C TYR A 165 18.27 18.42 -9.95
N ARG A 166 18.26 19.33 -10.92
CA ARG A 166 19.42 19.58 -11.77
C ARG A 166 20.12 20.79 -11.22
N GLU A 167 21.38 20.62 -10.85
CA GLU A 167 22.23 21.75 -10.50
C GLU A 167 22.26 22.74 -11.69
N PRO A 168 22.07 24.05 -11.44
CA PRO A 168 22.23 25.05 -12.47
C PRO A 168 23.61 24.90 -13.14
N PRO A 169 23.75 25.12 -14.46
CA PRO A 169 25.06 25.15 -15.09
C PRO A 169 25.95 26.16 -14.34
N GLY A 170 27.02 25.66 -13.73
CA GLY A 170 28.00 26.50 -13.08
C GLY A 170 28.67 27.45 -14.10
N PRO A 171 29.30 28.54 -13.63
CA PRO A 171 29.95 29.53 -14.49
C PRO A 171 31.13 29.00 -15.34
N ASP A 172 31.45 27.71 -15.26
CA ASP A 172 32.62 27.12 -15.92
C ASP A 172 32.31 26.50 -17.30
N SER A 173 31.09 26.68 -17.81
CA SER A 173 30.72 26.18 -19.15
C SER A 173 31.16 27.10 -20.31
N ALA A 174 32.23 27.89 -20.11
CA ALA A 174 32.93 28.56 -21.20
C ALA A 174 34.00 27.61 -21.76
N SER A 175 33.65 26.80 -22.76
CA SER A 175 34.65 26.17 -23.62
C SER A 175 35.49 27.28 -24.29
N PRO A 176 36.84 27.19 -24.28
CA PRO A 176 37.65 28.10 -25.07
C PRO A 176 37.41 27.87 -26.57
N PRO A 177 37.53 28.91 -27.41
CA PRO A 177 37.35 28.75 -28.85
C PRO A 177 38.43 27.83 -29.42
N VAL A 178 38.00 26.70 -30.00
CA VAL A 178 38.88 25.83 -30.77
C VAL A 178 39.32 26.58 -32.03
N THR A 179 40.60 26.89 -32.10
CA THR A 179 41.28 27.44 -33.28
C THR A 179 41.26 26.39 -34.39
N ILE A 180 40.71 26.76 -35.55
CA ILE A 180 40.76 25.97 -36.80
C ILE A 180 42.11 26.20 -37.48
N PRO A 181 42.86 25.15 -37.86
CA PRO A 181 43.75 25.20 -39.01
C PRO A 181 43.09 24.51 -40.20
N ALA A 182 43.00 25.25 -41.30
CA ALA A 182 42.63 24.74 -42.61
C ALA A 182 43.72 23.78 -43.15
N GLY A 183 43.27 22.70 -43.77
CA GLY A 183 44.09 21.76 -44.54
C GLY A 183 43.16 20.86 -45.36
N GLU A 184 43.28 20.97 -46.68
CA GLU A 184 42.34 20.53 -47.72
C GLU A 184 42.35 19.02 -48.04
N GLU A 185 41.29 18.64 -48.77
CA GLU A 185 41.14 17.50 -49.69
C GLU A 185 40.96 16.08 -49.15
N GLY A 186 39.85 15.43 -49.58
CA GLY A 186 39.69 13.98 -49.43
C GLY A 186 38.26 13.45 -49.57
N THR A 187 37.74 13.45 -50.79
CA THR A 187 36.58 12.69 -51.29
C THR A 187 36.44 11.26 -50.73
N GLY A 188 35.20 10.81 -50.44
CA GLY A 188 34.83 9.40 -50.69
C GLY A 188 34.04 8.63 -49.62
N ASN A 189 32.74 8.47 -49.89
CA ASN A 189 31.90 7.25 -49.79
C ASN A 189 31.90 6.29 -48.58
N SER A 190 30.65 6.05 -48.14
CA SER A 190 30.00 4.76 -47.80
C SER A 190 30.58 3.88 -46.69
N GLY A 191 29.72 3.53 -45.73
CA GLY A 191 29.99 2.42 -44.82
C GLY A 191 28.85 2.10 -43.85
N PHE A 192 27.68 1.71 -44.36
CA PHE A 192 26.72 0.95 -43.54
C PHE A 192 27.34 -0.40 -43.18
N LYS A 193 27.63 -0.64 -41.90
CA LYS A 193 27.95 -1.98 -41.40
C LYS A 193 26.79 -2.53 -40.58
N LYS A 194 26.20 -3.58 -41.16
CA LYS A 194 25.32 -4.56 -40.52
C LYS A 194 26.04 -5.18 -39.32
N GLY A 195 25.33 -5.29 -38.19
CA GLY A 195 25.62 -6.26 -37.14
C GLY A 195 24.34 -7.06 -36.86
N ALA A 196 24.24 -8.25 -37.45
CA ALA A 196 23.23 -9.23 -37.11
C ALA A 196 23.66 -9.97 -35.84
N SER A 197 22.71 -10.30 -34.96
CA SER A 197 22.88 -11.44 -34.06
C SER A 197 21.58 -12.24 -34.03
N VAL A 198 21.68 -13.47 -34.53
CA VAL A 198 20.67 -14.52 -34.55
C VAL A 198 20.92 -15.38 -33.32
N GLN A 199 19.90 -15.67 -32.53
CA GLN A 199 19.73 -17.02 -31.99
C GLN A 199 18.27 -17.33 -31.68
N VAL A 200 17.79 -18.29 -32.44
CA VAL A 200 16.52 -19.00 -32.37
C VAL A 200 16.62 -20.07 -31.28
N ILE A 201 15.69 -20.12 -30.33
CA ILE A 201 15.32 -21.39 -29.66
C ILE A 201 13.80 -21.40 -29.44
N ALA A 202 13.12 -22.19 -30.27
CA ALA A 202 11.76 -22.64 -30.04
C ALA A 202 11.78 -23.80 -29.04
N CYS A 203 10.85 -23.82 -28.08
CA CYS A 203 10.53 -25.01 -27.29
C CYS A 203 9.03 -25.25 -27.36
N VAL A 204 8.66 -26.21 -28.20
CA VAL A 204 7.35 -26.86 -28.24
C VAL A 204 7.44 -28.04 -27.27
N CYS A 205 6.66 -28.04 -26.20
CA CYS A 205 6.46 -29.22 -25.36
C CYS A 205 4.98 -29.60 -25.39
N LEU A 206 4.70 -30.58 -26.24
CA LEU A 206 3.48 -31.36 -26.29
C LEU A 206 3.52 -32.38 -25.14
N PHE A 207 2.53 -32.37 -24.25
CA PHE A 207 2.26 -33.52 -23.38
C PHE A 207 0.78 -33.87 -23.46
N ALA A 208 0.51 -34.98 -24.14
CA ALA A 208 -0.73 -35.74 -24.04
C ALA A 208 -0.39 -37.06 -23.32
N LEU A 209 -1.22 -37.46 -22.34
CA LEU A 209 -1.53 -38.83 -21.85
C LEU A 209 -2.18 -38.67 -20.45
N LEU A 210 -3.51 -38.78 -20.33
CA LEU A 210 -4.33 -40.00 -20.10
C LEU A 210 -4.28 -40.55 -18.67
N ALA A 211 -5.41 -40.42 -17.96
CA ALA A 211 -6.04 -41.41 -17.06
C ALA A 211 -7.42 -40.82 -16.65
N VAL A 212 -8.59 -41.37 -17.04
CA VAL A 212 -9.32 -42.47 -16.36
C VAL A 212 -9.42 -42.13 -14.86
N ILE A 213 -10.56 -41.88 -14.19
CA ILE A 213 -11.76 -42.73 -13.96
C ILE A 213 -12.84 -41.88 -13.24
N GLY A 214 -14.13 -42.17 -13.47
CA GLY A 214 -15.31 -41.70 -12.70
C GLY A 214 -16.25 -40.84 -13.56
N GLY A 215 -17.39 -41.30 -14.10
CA GLY A 215 -18.48 -42.03 -13.43
C GLY A 215 -19.12 -41.09 -12.40
N ASP A 216 -20.38 -40.70 -12.40
CA ASP A 216 -21.60 -41.05 -13.13
C ASP A 216 -22.66 -39.99 -12.70
N ARG A 217 -23.78 -39.90 -13.43
CA ARG A 217 -25.09 -39.31 -13.07
C ARG A 217 -25.34 -37.82 -13.28
N GLY A 218 -26.27 -37.55 -14.19
CA GLY A 218 -27.06 -36.31 -14.19
C GLY A 218 -27.98 -36.17 -15.39
N GLY A 219 -28.92 -37.09 -15.60
CA GLY A 219 -29.91 -36.95 -16.67
C GLY A 219 -31.17 -37.81 -16.49
N ILE A 220 -32.30 -37.12 -16.34
CA ILE A 220 -33.65 -37.43 -16.84
C ILE A 220 -34.34 -38.71 -16.32
N PHE A 221 -35.12 -38.59 -15.24
CA PHE A 221 -36.59 -38.50 -15.21
C PHE A 221 -37.05 -38.18 -13.78
#